data_AF-A0A7K7YDY8-F1
#
_entry.id   AF-A0A7K7YDY8-F1
#
_cell.length_a   1.000
_cell.length_b   1.000
_cell.length_c   1.000
_cell.angle_alpha   90.00
_cell.angle_beta   90.00
_cell.angle_gamma   90.00
#
_symmetry.space_group_name_H-M   'P 1'
#
loop_
_entity.id
_entity.type
_entity.pdbx_description
1 polymer ?
#
loop_
_entity_poly.entity_id
_entity_poly.type
_entity_poly.pdbx_seq_one_letter_code
_entity_poly.pdbx_strand_id
1 'polypeptide(L)'
;MSEPELLLDSNIRLWVVLPIVFITFFVGMIRHYVSILLQSDKRLTQEQVSDSQVLIRSRVLRENGKYIPKQSFLSRKYFFNNPEDGFFKKTKRKVVPPSPMTDPTMLTDMMKGNVTNVLPMILIGGWINMTFSGFVTTKVPFPLTLRFKPMLQQGIELLTLDASWVSSASWYFLNVFGLRSIYTLILGQDNAADQSRVMQEQMTGAAMAMPADTNKAFKTEWEALELTDHQWALEDVEEELMAKDLHFEGMFKEELQTSIF
;
A
#
# COMPACT_ATOMS: atom_id res chain seq x y z
N MET A 1 -42.77 9.70 -5.27
CA MET A 1 -43.52 9.63 -4.00
C MET A 1 -42.49 9.50 -2.90
N SER A 2 -42.32 10.54 -2.08
CA SER A 2 -41.48 10.46 -0.88
C SER A 2 -42.05 9.40 0.04
N GLU A 3 -41.34 8.29 0.18
CA GLU A 3 -41.65 7.24 1.15
C GLU A 3 -41.86 7.84 2.55
N PRO A 4 -42.70 7.23 3.41
CA PRO A 4 -42.96 7.76 4.74
C PRO A 4 -41.64 7.99 5.49
N GLU A 5 -41.39 9.23 5.90
CA GLU A 5 -40.27 9.54 6.78
C GLU A 5 -40.52 8.82 8.11
N LEU A 6 -39.78 7.74 8.37
CA LEU A 6 -39.80 7.11 9.68
C LEU A 6 -39.27 8.13 10.70
N LEU A 7 -40.10 8.43 11.69
CA LEU A 7 -39.66 9.17 12.86
C LEU A 7 -38.90 8.19 13.77
N LEU A 8 -37.59 8.38 13.88
CA LEU A 8 -36.73 7.62 14.78
C LEU A 8 -36.65 8.30 16.15
N ASP A 9 -36.52 7.50 17.21
CA ASP A 9 -36.26 8.02 18.56
C ASP A 9 -34.91 8.76 18.59
N SER A 10 -34.91 9.98 19.13
CA SER A 10 -33.70 10.79 19.34
C SER A 10 -32.66 10.09 20.22
N ASN A 11 -33.08 9.15 21.09
CA ASN A 11 -32.17 8.35 21.89
C ASN A 11 -31.23 7.48 21.04
N ILE A 12 -31.70 6.96 19.89
CA ILE A 12 -30.88 6.12 18.99
C ILE A 12 -29.67 6.93 18.50
N ARG A 13 -29.85 8.22 18.22
CA ARG A 13 -28.76 9.10 17.79
C ARG A 13 -27.67 9.23 18.86
N LEU A 14 -28.06 9.42 20.13
CA LEU A 14 -27.11 9.65 21.22
C LEU A 14 -26.44 8.36 21.71
N TRP A 15 -27.17 7.25 21.72
CA TRP A 15 -26.73 5.98 22.33
C TRP A 15 -26.20 4.94 21.33
N VAL A 16 -26.46 5.12 20.04
CA VAL A 16 -26.02 4.16 19.01
C VAL A 16 -25.17 4.85 17.94
N VAL A 17 -25.69 5.92 17.31
CA VAL A 17 -24.99 6.58 16.19
C VAL A 17 -23.65 7.17 16.64
N LEU A 18 -23.65 8.06 17.65
CA LEU A 18 -22.43 8.70 18.13
C LEU A 18 -21.44 7.70 18.76
N PRO A 19 -21.86 6.76 19.63
CA PRO A 19 -20.93 5.80 20.21
C PRO A 19 -20.24 4.92 19.18
N ILE A 20 -20.94 4.49 18.12
CA ILE A 20 -20.31 3.72 17.02
C ILE A 20 -19.22 4.55 16.33
N VAL A 21 -19.46 5.84 16.08
CA VAL A 21 -18.43 6.73 15.49
C VAL A 21 -17.21 6.83 16.41
N PHE A 22 -17.41 7.07 17.71
CA PHE A 22 -16.30 7.14 18.67
C PHE A 22 -15.52 5.83 18.78
N ILE A 23 -16.22 4.69 18.88
CA ILE A 23 -15.60 3.37 18.95
C ILE A 23 -14.77 3.13 17.68
N THR A 24 -15.33 3.35 16.50
CA THR A 24 -14.61 3.15 15.24
C THR A 24 -13.35 4.01 15.16
N PHE A 25 -13.45 5.28 15.56
CA PHE A 25 -12.34 6.23 15.56
C PHE A 25 -11.18 5.79 16.48
N PHE A 26 -11.48 5.54 17.76
CA PHE A 26 -10.44 5.17 18.73
C PHE A 26 -9.86 3.78 18.47
N VAL A 27 -10.66 2.82 18.04
CA VAL A 27 -10.16 1.50 17.63
C VAL A 27 -9.20 1.63 16.45
N GLY A 28 -9.50 2.50 15.48
CA GLY A 28 -8.61 2.79 14.36
C GLY A 28 -7.25 3.33 14.82
N MET A 29 -7.26 4.29 15.76
CA MET A 29 -6.02 4.84 16.36
C MET A 29 -5.24 3.81 17.17
N ILE A 30 -5.91 3.04 18.04
CA ILE A 30 -5.28 1.98 18.83
C ILE A 30 -4.61 0.97 17.90
N ARG A 31 -5.30 0.55 16.84
CA ARG A 31 -4.75 -0.38 15.85
C ARG A 31 -3.49 0.17 15.20
N HIS A 32 -3.48 1.44 14.81
CA HIS A 32 -2.29 2.07 14.22
C HIS A 32 -1.09 1.96 15.16
N TYR A 33 -1.24 2.34 16.43
CA TYR A 33 -0.14 2.27 17.40
C TYR A 33 0.26 0.82 17.73
N VAL A 34 -0.70 -0.09 17.87
CA VAL A 34 -0.41 -1.53 18.07
C VAL A 34 0.35 -2.10 16.88
N SER A 35 0.01 -1.71 15.64
CA SER A 35 0.74 -2.13 14.44
C SER A 35 2.18 -1.65 14.45
N ILE A 36 2.43 -0.41 14.88
CA ILE A 36 3.80 0.12 15.03
C ILE A 36 4.56 -0.69 16.09
N LEU A 37 3.93 -0.99 17.22
CA LEU A 37 4.57 -1.76 18.30
C LEU A 37 4.85 -3.23 17.93
N LEU A 38 4.01 -3.81 17.07
CA LEU A 38 4.15 -5.19 16.59
C LEU A 38 5.02 -5.32 15.35
N GLN A 39 5.41 -4.20 14.72
CA GLN A 39 6.30 -4.20 13.58
C GLN A 39 7.65 -4.74 14.02
N SER A 40 8.02 -5.91 13.50
CA SER A 40 9.32 -6.52 13.75
C SER A 40 10.22 -6.34 12.54
N ASP A 41 11.44 -5.86 12.78
CA ASP A 41 12.48 -5.88 11.77
C ASP A 41 12.95 -7.32 11.59
N LYS A 42 12.66 -7.89 10.41
CA LYS A 42 13.18 -9.20 10.05
C LYS A 42 14.69 -9.13 9.97
N ARG A 43 15.39 -9.99 10.70
CA ARG A 43 16.84 -10.15 10.61
C ARG A 43 17.18 -10.75 9.24
N LEU A 44 17.52 -9.90 8.29
CA LEU A 44 18.00 -10.33 6.97
C LEU A 44 19.42 -10.88 7.10
N THR A 45 19.73 -11.93 6.35
CA THR A 45 21.12 -12.40 6.26
C THR A 45 21.94 -11.42 5.43
N GLN A 46 23.24 -11.29 5.76
CA GLN A 46 24.15 -10.43 4.99
C GLN A 46 24.17 -10.78 3.50
N GLU A 47 24.05 -12.08 3.19
CA GLU A 47 23.97 -12.61 1.83
C GLU A 47 22.73 -12.09 1.09
N GLN A 48 21.54 -12.15 1.70
CA GLN A 48 20.31 -11.64 1.10
C GLN A 48 20.36 -10.13 0.83
N VAL A 49 20.92 -9.36 1.77
CA VAL A 49 21.09 -7.91 1.61
C VAL A 49 22.06 -7.60 0.48
N SER A 50 23.19 -8.30 0.41
CA SER A 50 24.16 -8.16 -0.68
C SER A 50 23.54 -8.45 -2.03
N ASP A 51 22.81 -9.56 -2.16
CA ASP A 51 22.18 -9.97 -3.42
C ASP A 51 21.11 -8.97 -3.86
N SER A 52 20.30 -8.46 -2.93
CA SER A 52 19.30 -7.41 -3.18
C SER A 52 19.96 -6.12 -3.70
N GLN A 53 21.05 -5.68 -3.06
CA GLN A 53 21.79 -4.49 -3.50
C GLN A 53 22.41 -4.67 -4.89
N VAL A 54 22.91 -5.86 -5.22
CA VAL A 54 23.44 -6.16 -6.55
C VAL A 54 22.34 -6.12 -7.61
N LEU A 55 21.15 -6.65 -7.32
CA LEU A 55 19.98 -6.54 -8.20
C LEU A 55 19.58 -5.09 -8.43
N ILE A 56 19.50 -4.28 -7.37
CA ILE A 56 19.19 -2.84 -7.47
C ILE A 56 20.25 -2.12 -8.31
N ARG A 57 21.53 -2.44 -8.11
CA ARG A 57 22.64 -1.88 -8.90
C ARG A 57 22.50 -2.24 -10.38
N SER A 58 22.13 -3.47 -10.71
CA SER A 58 21.88 -3.90 -12.08
C SER A 58 20.70 -3.16 -12.71
N ARG A 59 19.61 -2.98 -11.96
CA ARG A 59 18.45 -2.20 -12.41
C ARG A 59 18.80 -0.74 -12.69
N VAL A 60 19.51 -0.09 -11.77
CA VAL A 60 20.00 1.30 -11.96
C VAL A 60 20.94 1.38 -13.17
N LEU A 61 21.82 0.39 -13.37
CA LEU A 61 22.69 0.35 -14.55
C LEU A 61 21.87 0.25 -15.84
N ARG A 62 20.82 -0.56 -15.85
CA ARG A 62 19.92 -0.72 -17.00
C ARG A 62 19.12 0.55 -17.30
N GLU A 63 18.59 1.21 -16.28
CA GLU A 63 17.71 2.39 -16.43
C GLU A 63 18.49 3.68 -16.66
N ASN A 64 19.60 3.87 -15.94
CA ASN A 64 20.38 5.12 -15.90
C ASN A 64 21.80 4.97 -16.48
N GLY A 65 22.13 3.84 -17.12
CA GLY A 65 23.43 3.61 -17.76
C GLY A 65 23.76 4.57 -18.91
N LYS A 66 22.77 5.29 -19.42
CA LYS A 66 22.89 6.29 -20.50
C LYS A 66 23.76 7.50 -20.17
N TYR A 67 24.03 7.77 -18.89
CA TYR A 67 24.83 8.93 -18.44
C TYR A 67 26.33 8.63 -18.25
N ILE A 68 26.77 7.36 -18.35
CA ILE A 68 28.17 6.96 -18.15
C ILE A 68 28.83 6.52 -19.46
N PRO A 69 30.17 6.69 -19.63
CA PRO A 69 30.97 6.30 -20.82
C PRO A 69 30.52 4.97 -21.43
N LYS A 70 30.31 4.89 -22.75
CA LYS A 70 29.84 3.66 -23.42
C LYS A 70 30.73 2.48 -23.06
N GLN A 71 32.04 2.71 -23.05
CA GLN A 71 33.03 1.72 -22.60
C GLN A 71 32.82 1.29 -21.14
N SER A 72 32.48 2.22 -20.26
CA SER A 72 32.16 1.97 -18.85
C SER A 72 30.86 1.19 -18.65
N PHE A 73 29.85 1.44 -19.48
CA PHE A 73 28.61 0.68 -19.46
C PHE A 73 28.84 -0.74 -19.96
N LEU A 74 29.52 -0.90 -21.10
CA LEU A 74 29.82 -2.21 -21.68
C LEU A 74 30.68 -3.08 -20.77
N SER A 75 31.68 -2.51 -20.08
CA SER A 75 32.50 -3.27 -19.12
C SER A 75 31.67 -3.77 -17.92
N ARG A 76 30.73 -2.95 -17.42
CA ARG A 76 29.81 -3.34 -16.34
C ARG A 76 28.77 -4.36 -16.81
N LYS A 77 28.21 -4.18 -18.02
CA LYS A 77 27.31 -5.17 -18.65
C LYS A 77 28.03 -6.50 -18.82
N TYR A 78 29.27 -6.49 -19.30
CA TYR A 78 30.10 -7.68 -19.42
C TYR A 78 30.34 -8.35 -18.07
N PHE A 79 30.68 -7.61 -17.02
CA PHE A 79 30.83 -8.17 -15.66
C PHE A 79 29.57 -8.89 -15.15
N PHE A 80 28.37 -8.41 -15.49
CA PHE A 80 27.12 -9.04 -15.07
C PHE A 80 26.72 -10.21 -15.97
N ASN A 81 26.85 -10.06 -17.28
CA ASN A 81 26.26 -10.96 -18.28
C ASN A 81 27.23 -11.93 -18.96
N ASN A 82 28.53 -11.85 -18.69
CA ASN A 82 29.52 -12.75 -19.26
C ASN A 82 29.10 -14.23 -19.05
N PRO A 83 29.06 -15.07 -20.10
CA PRO A 83 28.67 -16.47 -20.00
C PRO A 83 29.49 -17.29 -19.00
N GLU A 84 30.81 -17.01 -18.89
CA GLU A 84 31.74 -17.79 -18.07
C GLU A 84 31.88 -17.22 -16.64
N ASP A 85 32.11 -15.91 -16.50
CA ASP A 85 32.41 -15.27 -15.20
C ASP A 85 31.36 -14.28 -14.72
N GLY A 86 30.23 -14.14 -15.44
CA GLY A 86 29.18 -13.18 -15.10
C GLY A 86 28.57 -13.46 -13.74
N PHE A 87 28.37 -12.42 -12.94
CA PHE A 87 27.82 -12.57 -11.58
C PHE A 87 26.50 -13.36 -11.56
N PHE A 88 25.59 -13.10 -12.51
CA PHE A 88 24.28 -13.76 -12.58
C PHE A 88 24.33 -15.22 -13.06
N LYS A 89 25.44 -15.65 -13.68
CA LYS A 89 25.64 -17.04 -14.13
C LYS A 89 26.43 -17.86 -13.11
N LYS A 90 27.46 -17.26 -12.51
CA LYS A 90 28.38 -17.90 -11.56
C LYS A 90 27.79 -18.06 -10.17
N THR A 91 27.10 -17.03 -9.67
CA THR A 91 26.53 -17.04 -8.32
C THR A 91 25.19 -17.78 -8.32
N LYS A 92 25.23 -19.07 -8.00
CA LYS A 92 24.02 -19.85 -7.70
C LYS A 92 23.84 -19.96 -6.21
N ARG A 93 22.71 -19.46 -5.71
CA ARG A 93 22.35 -19.60 -4.29
C ARG A 93 21.64 -20.92 -4.10
N LYS A 94 21.91 -21.61 -2.99
CA LYS A 94 21.10 -22.76 -2.56
C LYS A 94 19.79 -22.23 -2.03
N VAL A 95 18.91 -21.83 -2.93
CA VAL A 95 17.52 -21.51 -2.59
C VAL A 95 16.85 -22.86 -2.38
N VAL A 96 16.50 -23.15 -1.13
CA VAL A 96 15.54 -24.22 -0.86
C VAL A 96 14.26 -23.76 -1.52
N PRO A 97 13.77 -24.45 -2.57
CA PRO A 97 12.56 -24.02 -3.26
C PRO A 97 11.47 -23.88 -2.21
N PRO A 98 10.79 -22.73 -2.12
CA PRO A 98 9.71 -22.53 -1.18
C PRO A 98 8.56 -23.41 -1.66
N SER A 99 8.60 -24.68 -1.28
CA SER A 99 7.43 -25.52 -1.32
C SER A 99 6.48 -24.94 -0.29
N PRO A 100 5.19 -24.71 -0.62
CA PRO A 100 4.19 -24.22 0.33
C PRO A 100 4.06 -25.08 1.60
N MET A 101 4.70 -26.26 1.61
CA MET A 101 4.70 -27.23 2.69
C MET A 101 5.95 -27.17 3.59
N THR A 102 7.04 -26.49 3.21
CA THR A 102 8.33 -26.56 3.94
C THR A 102 8.65 -25.35 4.79
N ASP A 103 8.08 -24.17 4.52
CA ASP A 103 8.22 -23.01 5.42
C ASP A 103 6.85 -22.42 5.79
N PRO A 104 6.19 -22.99 6.83
CA PRO A 104 4.94 -22.46 7.38
C PRO A 104 5.07 -20.99 7.83
N THR A 105 6.27 -20.52 8.11
CA THR A 105 6.58 -19.20 8.68
C THR A 105 6.36 -18.05 7.71
N MET A 106 6.75 -18.16 6.43
CA MET A 106 6.56 -17.08 5.44
C MET A 106 5.10 -16.89 5.04
N LEU A 107 4.39 -18.01 4.84
CA LEU A 107 2.94 -17.98 4.60
C LEU A 107 2.21 -17.45 5.84
N THR A 108 2.63 -17.88 7.04
CA THR A 108 2.09 -17.36 8.30
C THR A 108 2.33 -15.86 8.44
N ASP A 109 3.50 -15.33 8.06
CA ASP A 109 3.77 -13.89 8.18
C ASP A 109 2.90 -13.04 7.24
N MET A 110 2.69 -13.50 6.00
CA MET A 110 1.81 -12.81 5.04
C MET A 110 0.34 -12.92 5.45
N MET A 111 -0.09 -14.10 5.89
CA MET A 111 -1.45 -14.30 6.40
C MET A 111 -1.67 -13.54 7.71
N LYS A 112 -0.67 -13.48 8.60
CA LYS A 112 -0.73 -12.73 9.86
C LYS A 112 -0.89 -11.25 9.59
N GLY A 113 -0.15 -10.66 8.64
CA GLY A 113 -0.36 -9.26 8.25
C GLY A 113 -1.80 -8.98 7.81
N ASN A 114 -2.36 -9.81 6.93
CA ASN A 114 -3.72 -9.60 6.41
C ASN A 114 -4.81 -9.92 7.45
N VAL A 115 -4.65 -11.00 8.22
CA VAL A 115 -5.60 -11.44 9.26
C VAL A 115 -5.59 -10.49 10.44
N THR A 116 -4.42 -10.05 10.93
CA THR A 116 -4.31 -9.07 12.02
C THR A 116 -4.95 -7.72 11.64
N ASN A 117 -5.01 -7.40 10.35
CA ASN A 117 -5.65 -6.18 9.85
C ASN A 117 -7.17 -6.29 9.67
N VAL A 118 -7.70 -7.45 9.25
CA VAL A 118 -9.13 -7.64 8.94
C VAL A 118 -9.92 -8.21 10.10
N LEU A 119 -9.31 -9.09 10.91
CA LEU A 119 -9.99 -9.80 11.99
C LEU A 119 -10.59 -8.85 13.05
N PRO A 120 -9.89 -7.83 13.56
CA PRO A 120 -10.47 -6.93 14.55
C PRO A 120 -11.71 -6.19 14.03
N MET A 121 -11.69 -5.81 12.74
CA MET A 121 -12.80 -5.11 12.11
C MET A 121 -14.06 -5.98 12.03
N ILE A 122 -13.92 -7.25 11.66
CA ILE A 122 -15.03 -8.20 11.57
C ILE A 122 -15.57 -8.54 12.97
N LEU A 123 -14.67 -8.77 13.95
CA LEU A 123 -15.07 -9.09 15.31
C LEU A 123 -15.89 -7.97 15.95
N ILE A 124 -15.44 -6.71 15.80
CA ILE A 124 -16.16 -5.55 16.32
C ILE A 124 -17.49 -5.34 15.57
N GLY A 125 -17.51 -5.55 14.25
CA GLY A 125 -18.74 -5.49 13.47
C GLY A 125 -19.76 -6.55 13.91
N GLY A 126 -19.31 -7.77 14.20
CA GLY A 126 -20.15 -8.84 14.76
C GLY A 126 -20.66 -8.52 16.16
N TRP A 127 -19.81 -7.96 17.02
CA TRP A 127 -20.20 -7.50 18.36
C TRP A 127 -21.25 -6.38 18.30
N ILE A 128 -21.06 -5.37 17.44
CA ILE A 128 -22.04 -4.30 17.22
C ILE A 128 -23.36 -4.86 16.72
N ASN A 129 -23.32 -5.82 15.79
CA ASN A 129 -24.53 -6.47 15.29
C ASN A 129 -25.27 -7.21 16.41
N MET A 130 -24.56 -7.95 17.26
CA MET A 130 -25.18 -8.65 18.40
C MET A 130 -25.77 -7.66 19.42
N THR A 131 -25.04 -6.61 19.80
CA THR A 131 -25.43 -5.66 20.85
C THR A 131 -26.50 -4.66 20.39
N PHE A 132 -26.45 -4.21 19.13
CA PHE A 132 -27.32 -3.20 18.56
C PHE A 132 -28.17 -3.76 17.41
N SER A 133 -28.80 -4.92 17.62
CA SER A 133 -29.76 -5.52 16.67
C SER A 133 -31.21 -5.11 16.98
N GLY A 134 -32.12 -5.32 16.02
CA GLY A 134 -33.56 -5.18 16.23
C GLY A 134 -34.14 -3.80 15.91
N PHE A 135 -33.34 -2.84 15.44
CA PHE A 135 -33.81 -1.50 15.10
C PHE A 135 -33.05 -0.87 13.91
N VAL A 136 -33.66 0.15 13.32
CA VAL A 136 -33.08 0.95 12.22
C VAL A 136 -32.20 2.06 12.80
N THR A 137 -30.99 2.23 12.26
CA THR A 137 -30.03 3.22 12.79
C THR A 137 -30.13 4.56 12.07
N THR A 138 -30.04 4.55 10.74
CA THR A 138 -30.03 5.77 9.94
C THR A 138 -30.48 5.48 8.51
N LYS A 139 -30.75 6.55 7.75
CA LYS A 139 -31.04 6.52 6.32
C LYS A 139 -29.86 7.10 5.56
N VAL A 140 -29.34 6.38 4.58
CA VAL A 140 -28.32 6.93 3.67
C VAL A 140 -28.99 7.76 2.57
N PRO A 141 -28.37 8.87 2.12
CA PRO A 141 -29.02 9.86 1.25
C PRO A 141 -29.00 9.49 -0.25
N PHE A 142 -28.64 8.25 -0.58
CA PHE A 142 -28.58 7.74 -1.95
C PHE A 142 -29.29 6.39 -2.03
N PRO A 143 -29.96 6.06 -3.15
CA PRO A 143 -30.68 4.80 -3.30
C PRO A 143 -29.71 3.62 -3.42
N LEU A 144 -30.05 2.50 -2.75
CA LEU A 144 -29.29 1.25 -2.84
C LEU A 144 -30.10 0.16 -3.53
N THR A 145 -29.39 -0.79 -4.15
CA THR A 145 -30.05 -1.92 -4.81
C THR A 145 -30.59 -2.90 -3.78
N LEU A 146 -31.77 -3.47 -4.07
CA LEU A 146 -32.48 -4.38 -3.18
C LEU A 146 -31.68 -5.66 -2.83
N ARG A 147 -30.70 -6.04 -3.67
CA ARG A 147 -29.84 -7.21 -3.44
C ARG A 147 -28.93 -7.06 -2.22
N PHE A 148 -28.59 -5.83 -1.82
CA PHE A 148 -27.80 -5.58 -0.61
C PHE A 148 -28.64 -5.53 0.67
N LYS A 149 -29.96 -5.47 0.55
CA LYS A 149 -30.88 -5.40 1.70
C LYS A 149 -30.64 -6.44 2.80
N PRO A 150 -30.51 -7.76 2.53
CA PRO A 150 -30.27 -8.74 3.59
C PRO A 150 -28.95 -8.52 4.34
N MET A 151 -27.96 -7.90 3.70
CA MET A 151 -26.69 -7.53 4.34
C MET A 151 -26.84 -6.23 5.14
N LEU A 152 -27.53 -5.24 4.58
CA LEU A 152 -27.62 -3.89 5.16
C LEU A 152 -28.59 -3.80 6.34
N GLN A 153 -29.60 -4.66 6.36
CA GLN A 153 -30.69 -4.70 7.33
C GLN A 153 -30.64 -5.95 8.21
N GLN A 154 -29.45 -6.49 8.44
CA GLN A 154 -29.28 -7.63 9.33
C GLN A 154 -29.86 -7.30 10.72
N GLY A 155 -30.78 -8.13 11.20
CA GLY A 155 -31.51 -7.93 12.46
C GLY A 155 -32.80 -7.11 12.34
N ILE A 156 -33.29 -6.82 11.13
CA ILE A 156 -34.58 -6.15 10.89
C ILE A 156 -35.47 -7.09 10.03
N GLU A 157 -36.65 -7.42 10.51
CA GLU A 157 -37.55 -8.39 9.86
C GLU A 157 -38.51 -7.76 8.82
N LEU A 158 -38.37 -6.46 8.53
CA LEU A 158 -39.26 -5.72 7.62
C LEU A 158 -38.84 -5.84 6.16
N LEU A 159 -39.44 -6.79 5.44
CA LEU A 159 -39.20 -7.05 4.01
C LEU A 159 -39.66 -5.93 3.08
N THR A 160 -40.50 -5.00 3.53
CA THR A 160 -41.03 -3.88 2.72
C THR A 160 -40.22 -2.58 2.86
N LEU A 161 -39.33 -2.48 3.85
CA LEU A 161 -38.56 -1.27 4.11
C LEU A 161 -37.55 -0.98 2.99
N ASP A 162 -37.37 0.27 2.56
CA ASP A 162 -36.36 0.57 1.54
C ASP A 162 -34.93 0.23 2.01
N ALA A 163 -34.07 -0.20 1.08
CA ALA A 163 -32.68 -0.59 1.35
C ALA A 163 -31.79 0.59 1.81
N SER A 164 -32.25 1.83 1.65
CA SER A 164 -31.58 3.03 2.15
C SER A 164 -31.62 3.14 3.68
N TRP A 165 -32.52 2.43 4.36
CA TRP A 165 -32.53 2.32 5.83
C TRP A 165 -31.58 1.23 6.26
N VAL A 166 -30.59 1.59 7.08
CA VAL A 166 -29.48 0.69 7.43
C VAL A 166 -29.44 0.34 8.92
N SER A 167 -28.95 -0.86 9.21
CA SER A 167 -28.68 -1.34 10.57
C SER A 167 -27.42 -0.72 11.17
N SER A 168 -27.21 -0.97 12.47
CA SER A 168 -26.05 -0.49 13.24
C SER A 168 -24.73 -1.04 12.68
N ALA A 169 -24.71 -2.30 12.24
CA ALA A 169 -23.54 -2.95 11.64
C ALA A 169 -23.15 -2.25 10.32
N SER A 170 -24.14 -1.86 9.51
CA SER A 170 -23.89 -1.16 8.25
C SER A 170 -23.39 0.27 8.48
N TRP A 171 -23.91 0.95 9.51
CA TRP A 171 -23.38 2.24 9.96
C TRP A 171 -21.92 2.12 10.43
N TYR A 172 -21.57 1.06 11.17
CA TYR A 172 -20.20 0.77 11.56
C TYR A 172 -19.28 0.59 10.35
N PHE A 173 -19.64 -0.27 9.39
CA PHE A 173 -18.82 -0.48 8.19
C PHE A 173 -18.64 0.80 7.37
N LEU A 174 -19.69 1.62 7.25
CA LEU A 174 -19.61 2.92 6.60
C LEU A 174 -18.56 3.82 7.30
N ASN A 175 -18.57 3.88 8.63
CA ASN A 175 -17.57 4.65 9.38
C ASN A 175 -16.15 4.08 9.23
N VAL A 176 -15.98 2.76 9.25
CA VAL A 176 -14.65 2.16 9.05
C VAL A 176 -14.05 2.55 7.69
N PHE A 177 -14.85 2.55 6.63
CA PHE A 177 -14.39 2.96 5.30
C PHE A 177 -14.23 4.47 5.16
N GLY A 178 -15.11 5.26 5.77
CA GLY A 178 -15.11 6.73 5.68
C GLY A 178 -14.04 7.42 6.52
N LEU A 179 -13.75 6.90 7.73
CA LEU A 179 -12.77 7.50 8.65
C LEU A 179 -11.32 7.34 8.19
N ARG A 180 -11.07 6.53 7.16
CA ARG A 180 -9.72 6.29 6.64
C ARG A 180 -8.99 7.57 6.24
N SER A 181 -9.63 8.43 5.46
CA SER A 181 -9.02 9.69 5.01
C SER A 181 -8.73 10.63 6.19
N ILE A 182 -9.55 10.56 7.24
CA ILE A 182 -9.37 11.34 8.45
C ILE A 182 -8.14 10.84 9.22
N TYR A 183 -7.93 9.52 9.30
CA TYR A 183 -6.71 8.99 9.91
C TYR A 183 -5.45 9.42 9.15
N THR A 184 -5.46 9.44 7.82
CA THR A 184 -4.31 9.93 7.03
C THR A 184 -4.01 11.40 7.29
N LEU A 185 -5.04 12.23 7.50
CA LEU A 185 -4.86 13.64 7.84
C LEU A 185 -4.23 13.84 9.22
N ILE A 186 -4.62 13.01 10.20
CA ILE A 186 -4.18 13.14 11.60
C ILE A 186 -2.82 12.47 11.84
N LEU A 187 -2.60 11.29 11.24
CA LEU A 187 -1.44 10.43 11.51
C LEU A 187 -0.37 10.47 10.41
N GLY A 188 -0.64 11.11 9.27
CA GLY A 188 0.28 11.19 8.14
C GLY A 188 0.22 9.99 7.18
N GLN A 189 1.17 9.93 6.25
CA GLN A 189 1.16 8.97 5.12
C GLN A 189 1.55 7.52 5.52
N ASP A 190 2.24 7.31 6.64
CA ASP A 190 2.61 5.99 7.16
C ASP A 190 1.52 5.36 8.03
N ASN A 191 0.27 5.62 7.68
CA ASN A 191 -0.85 5.11 8.43
C ASN A 191 -1.07 3.62 8.13
N ALA A 192 -0.60 2.75 9.02
CA ALA A 192 -0.93 1.31 9.01
C ALA A 192 -2.44 1.03 9.09
N ALA A 193 -3.27 2.04 9.39
CA ALA A 193 -4.70 1.91 9.34
C ALA A 193 -5.28 1.90 7.90
N ASP A 194 -4.50 2.31 6.90
CA ASP A 194 -4.93 2.36 5.51
C ASP A 194 -4.94 0.96 4.85
N GLN A 195 -6.15 0.41 4.65
CA GLN A 195 -6.36 -0.92 4.09
C GLN A 195 -6.44 -0.98 2.55
N SER A 196 -6.68 0.13 1.82
CA SER A 196 -6.92 -0.03 0.37
C SER A 196 -5.66 -0.16 -0.44
N ARG A 197 -4.49 0.30 0.05
CA ARG A 197 -3.22 -0.03 -0.60
C ARG A 197 -3.01 -1.53 -0.60
N VAL A 198 -3.17 -2.18 0.56
CA VAL A 198 -3.01 -3.63 0.70
C VAL A 198 -4.06 -4.41 -0.10
N MET A 199 -5.34 -4.02 -0.05
CA MET A 199 -6.40 -4.72 -0.78
C MET A 199 -6.27 -4.54 -2.31
N GLN A 200 -5.86 -3.35 -2.78
CA GLN A 200 -5.58 -3.10 -4.20
C GLN A 200 -4.31 -3.81 -4.65
N GLU A 201 -3.26 -3.86 -3.82
CA GLU A 201 -2.02 -4.60 -4.09
C GLU A 201 -2.24 -6.11 -4.12
N GLN A 202 -3.20 -6.63 -3.33
CA GLN A 202 -3.57 -8.05 -3.32
C GLN A 202 -4.44 -8.43 -4.53
N MET A 203 -5.31 -7.52 -4.99
CA MET A 203 -6.15 -7.74 -6.18
C MET A 203 -5.37 -7.57 -7.50
N THR A 204 -4.32 -6.75 -7.49
CA THR A 204 -3.42 -6.54 -8.65
C THR A 204 -2.28 -7.56 -8.73
N GLY A 205 -2.16 -8.48 -7.75
CA GLY A 205 -1.08 -9.48 -7.72
C GLY A 205 0.32 -8.90 -7.54
N ALA A 206 0.45 -7.59 -7.31
CA ALA A 206 1.73 -6.88 -7.24
C ALA A 206 2.51 -7.15 -5.94
N ALA A 207 1.81 -7.56 -4.86
CA ALA A 207 2.44 -7.92 -3.58
C ALA A 207 3.24 -9.24 -3.59
N MET A 208 3.22 -9.99 -4.71
CA MET A 208 4.03 -11.21 -4.92
C MET A 208 5.41 -10.93 -5.54
N ALA A 209 5.85 -9.66 -5.59
CA ALA A 209 7.08 -9.25 -6.27
C ALA A 209 8.34 -9.23 -5.39
N MET A 210 8.35 -9.94 -4.25
CA MET A 210 9.64 -10.40 -3.69
C MET A 210 9.92 -11.75 -4.33
N PRO A 211 10.95 -11.89 -5.19
CA PRO A 211 11.30 -13.18 -5.75
C PRO A 211 11.67 -14.10 -4.60
N ALA A 212 10.82 -15.09 -4.33
CA ALA A 212 11.09 -16.14 -3.37
C ALA A 212 12.28 -17.04 -3.80
N ASP A 213 12.84 -16.78 -4.98
CA ASP A 213 14.02 -17.45 -5.52
C ASP A 213 14.99 -16.42 -6.11
N THR A 214 16.12 -16.22 -5.42
CA THR A 214 17.20 -15.32 -5.86
C THR A 214 17.80 -15.76 -7.20
N ASN A 215 17.83 -17.06 -7.50
CA ASN A 215 18.32 -17.56 -8.78
C ASN A 215 17.38 -17.18 -9.93
N LYS A 216 16.07 -17.23 -9.69
CA LYS A 216 15.08 -16.77 -10.67
C LYS A 216 15.21 -15.27 -10.89
N ALA A 217 15.40 -14.48 -9.82
CA ALA A 217 15.64 -13.05 -9.91
C ALA A 217 16.91 -12.70 -10.73
N PHE A 218 18.01 -13.42 -10.49
CA PHE A 218 19.24 -13.26 -11.27
C PHE A 218 19.04 -13.61 -12.74
N LYS A 219 18.29 -14.68 -13.04
CA LYS A 219 17.98 -15.04 -14.43
C LYS A 219 17.16 -13.94 -15.12
N THR A 220 16.13 -13.42 -14.45
CA THR A 220 15.29 -12.36 -15.03
C THR A 220 16.05 -11.07 -15.28
N GLU A 221 16.94 -10.65 -14.36
CA GLU A 221 17.76 -9.45 -14.59
C GLU A 221 18.85 -9.69 -15.62
N TRP A 222 19.41 -10.90 -15.73
CA TRP A 222 20.34 -11.24 -16.82
C TRP A 222 19.68 -11.11 -18.19
N GLU A 223 18.49 -11.69 -18.37
CA GLU A 223 17.72 -11.59 -19.62
C GLU A 223 17.35 -10.13 -19.94
N ALA A 224 16.91 -9.37 -18.94
CA ALA A 224 16.56 -7.96 -19.12
C ALA A 224 17.78 -7.08 -19.45
N LEU A 225 18.93 -7.31 -18.81
CA LEU A 225 20.15 -6.56 -19.06
C LEU A 225 20.76 -6.92 -20.43
N GLU A 226 20.57 -8.15 -20.90
CA GLU A 226 21.11 -8.59 -22.20
C GLU A 226 20.53 -7.80 -23.36
N LEU A 227 19.22 -7.51 -23.30
CA LEU A 227 18.47 -6.76 -24.30
C LEU A 227 18.76 -5.25 -24.32
N THR A 228 19.64 -4.76 -23.43
CA THR A 228 19.85 -3.31 -23.26
C THR A 228 21.01 -2.80 -24.08
N ASP A 229 20.76 -1.73 -24.84
CA ASP A 229 21.78 -1.02 -25.59
C ASP A 229 22.10 0.33 -24.93
N HIS A 230 23.37 0.73 -25.08
CA HIS A 230 23.82 2.02 -24.58
C HIS A 230 23.40 3.13 -25.54
N GLN A 231 22.52 4.00 -25.06
CA GLN A 231 22.13 5.25 -25.73
C GLN A 231 22.79 6.38 -24.95
N TRP A 232 23.75 7.07 -25.56
CA TRP A 232 24.49 8.13 -24.90
C TRP A 232 23.62 9.39 -24.83
N ALA A 233 23.26 9.82 -23.62
CA ALA A 233 22.37 10.96 -23.45
C ALA A 233 23.08 12.33 -23.56
N LEU A 234 24.41 12.34 -23.55
CA LEU A 234 25.24 13.56 -23.51
C LEU A 234 25.98 13.79 -24.86
N GLU A 235 25.40 13.40 -26.01
CA GLU A 235 26.09 13.51 -27.32
C GLU A 235 26.00 14.95 -27.82
N ASP A 236 24.83 15.56 -27.61
CA ASP A 236 24.50 16.90 -28.10
C ASP A 236 24.49 17.96 -26.98
N VAL A 237 25.06 17.62 -25.80
CA VAL A 237 24.97 18.48 -24.61
C VAL A 237 25.69 19.82 -24.81
N GLU A 238 26.78 19.84 -25.58
CA GLU A 238 27.49 21.06 -25.94
C GLU A 238 26.64 21.98 -26.80
N GLU A 239 25.92 21.44 -27.79
CA GLU A 239 25.03 22.21 -28.66
C GLU A 239 23.82 22.74 -27.89
N GLU A 240 23.21 21.91 -27.05
CA GLU A 240 22.10 22.31 -26.17
C GLU A 240 22.50 23.42 -25.20
N LEU A 241 23.72 23.35 -24.65
CA LEU A 241 24.26 24.36 -23.75
C LEU A 241 24.55 25.67 -24.49
N MET A 242 25.12 25.62 -25.69
CA MET A 242 25.39 26.81 -26.50
C MET A 242 24.14 27.46 -27.09
N ALA A 243 23.03 26.71 -27.21
CA ALA A 243 21.77 27.22 -27.74
C ALA A 243 21.07 28.24 -26.81
N LYS A 244 21.49 28.34 -25.54
CA LYS A 244 20.90 29.23 -24.54
C LYS A 244 22.00 29.95 -23.76
N ASP A 245 21.73 31.20 -23.35
CA ASP A 245 22.60 31.89 -22.41
C ASP A 245 22.55 31.21 -21.04
N LEU A 246 23.66 31.26 -20.31
CA LEU A 246 23.76 30.71 -18.97
C LEU A 246 22.91 31.54 -18.01
N HIS A 247 21.96 30.88 -17.33
CA HIS A 247 21.11 31.51 -16.33
C HIS A 247 21.89 31.78 -15.03
N PHE A 248 22.62 32.90 -15.00
CA PHE A 248 23.30 33.41 -13.80
C PHE A 248 22.46 34.39 -12.97
N GLU A 249 21.21 34.63 -13.38
CA GLU A 249 20.28 35.51 -12.67
C GLU A 249 20.00 34.97 -11.25
N GLY A 250 20.43 35.73 -10.23
CA GLY A 250 20.33 35.34 -8.81
C GLY A 250 21.65 34.98 -8.14
N MET A 251 22.78 34.94 -8.88
CA MET A 251 24.11 34.68 -8.30
C MET A 251 24.50 35.66 -7.17
N PHE A 252 23.96 36.88 -7.20
CA PHE A 252 24.23 37.94 -6.21
C PHE A 252 22.99 38.32 -5.37
N LYS A 253 21.99 37.45 -5.26
CA LYS A 253 20.75 37.72 -4.49
C LYS A 253 20.84 37.34 -3.00
N GLU A 254 22.01 37.48 -2.39
CA GLU A 254 22.18 37.52 -0.93
C GLU A 254 22.97 38.79 -0.57
N GLU A 255 22.22 39.85 -0.22
CA GLU A 255 22.51 40.82 0.85
C GLU A 255 21.62 42.06 0.68
N LEU A 256 20.35 41.94 1.08
CA LEU A 256 19.54 43.07 1.56
C LEU A 256 18.29 42.54 2.28
N GLN A 257 18.49 41.68 3.27
CA GLN A 257 17.63 41.76 4.46
C GLN A 257 18.14 42.94 5.30
N THR A 258 17.89 44.16 4.82
CA THR A 258 17.82 45.30 5.73
C THR A 258 16.75 44.98 6.74
N SER A 259 17.20 44.71 7.95
CA SER A 259 16.49 44.93 9.20
C SER A 259 15.65 46.20 9.09
N ILE A 260 14.34 46.03 8.95
CA ILE A 260 13.38 47.09 9.19
C ILE A 260 12.49 46.58 10.33
N PHE A 261 12.71 47.27 11.45
CA PHE A 261 11.90 47.43 12.67
C PHE A 261 10.47 46.88 12.65
#